data_AF-I2JCB7-F1
#
_entry.id   AF-I2JCB7-F1
#
_cell.length_a   1.000
_cell.length_b   1.000
_cell.length_c   1.000
_cell.angle_alpha   90.00
_cell.angle_beta   90.00
_cell.angle_gamma   90.00
#
_symmetry.space_group_name_H-M   'P 1'
#
loop_
_entity.id
_entity.type
_entity.pdbx_description
1 polymer ?
#
loop_
_entity_poly.entity_id
_entity_poly.type
_entity_poly.pdbx_seq_one_letter_code
_entity_poly.pdbx_strand_id
1 'polypeptide(L)'
;MMSGVSQMLPFVIGGGIMIALAFLIDGAMGVPNDSLGNLGSYHELASMFMKIGGAAFGLMLPVFAGYVAYSIAEKPGLVAGFVAGAIAKEGFAFGKIPYAQGGEATSALAGVSSGFLGALVGGFIAGALVLLVKKYVKVPRSLEGAKSILLLPLFGTILTGFVMLAVNIPMAAINTGMNNFLGGLEGGSAVLLGVVLGGMMAVDMGGPVNKAAYVFGTGTLAATVSTGGSVAMAAVMAGGMVPPLAIFVATLLFKDKFTKEERNSGLTNIVMGLSFITEGAIP
;
A
#
# COMPACT_ATOMS: atom_id res chain seq x y z
N MET A 1 4.13 -12.17 4.08
CA MET A 1 3.26 -10.97 4.26
C MET A 1 3.94 -9.86 5.04
N MET A 2 4.36 -10.07 6.29
CA MET A 2 4.95 -9.01 7.14
C MET A 2 6.17 -8.33 6.52
N SER A 3 7.05 -9.10 5.86
CA SER A 3 8.18 -8.55 5.10
C SER A 3 7.73 -7.63 3.96
N GLY A 4 6.60 -7.91 3.30
CA GLY A 4 6.04 -7.04 2.26
C GLY A 4 5.57 -5.70 2.81
N VAL A 5 4.82 -5.71 3.91
CA VAL A 5 4.29 -4.49 4.54
C VAL A 5 5.43 -3.57 4.95
N SER A 6 6.42 -4.08 5.68
CA SER A 6 7.55 -3.27 6.15
C SER A 6 8.34 -2.62 5.01
N GLN A 7 8.42 -3.26 3.85
CA GLN A 7 9.19 -2.76 2.71
C GLN A 7 8.40 -1.79 1.84
N MET A 8 7.06 -1.87 1.81
CA MET A 8 6.24 -0.88 1.09
C MET A 8 6.07 0.44 1.87
N LEU A 9 6.17 0.40 3.21
CA LEU A 9 5.93 1.58 4.08
C LEU A 9 6.72 2.83 3.67
N PRO A 10 8.05 2.77 3.42
CA PRO A 10 8.81 3.96 3.03
C PRO A 10 8.30 4.60 1.73
N PHE A 11 7.77 3.80 0.80
CA PHE A 11 7.20 4.29 -0.46
C PHE A 11 5.87 5.01 -0.25
N VAL A 12 5.04 4.50 0.67
CA VAL A 12 3.77 5.14 1.05
C VAL A 12 4.03 6.45 1.78
N ILE A 13 4.99 6.48 2.71
CA ILE A 13 5.33 7.67 3.49
C ILE A 13 5.94 8.74 2.56
N GLY A 14 7.00 8.41 1.83
CA GLY A 14 7.66 9.34 0.92
C GLY A 14 6.73 9.83 -0.19
N GLY A 15 5.99 8.92 -0.83
CA GLY A 15 5.03 9.27 -1.88
C GLY A 15 3.85 10.07 -1.38
N GLY A 16 3.24 9.64 -0.26
CA GLY A 16 2.07 10.28 0.33
C GLY A 16 2.35 11.69 0.86
N ILE A 17 3.50 11.92 1.52
CA ILE A 17 3.90 13.26 1.97
C ILE A 17 4.10 14.19 0.78
N MET A 18 4.75 13.73 -0.29
CA MET A 18 4.94 14.53 -1.50
C MET A 18 3.61 14.89 -2.17
N ILE A 19 2.66 13.95 -2.26
CA ILE A 19 1.30 14.21 -2.75
C ILE A 19 0.57 15.22 -1.85
N ALA A 20 0.68 15.08 -0.52
CA ALA A 20 0.07 16.02 0.42
C ALA A 20 0.65 17.44 0.30
N LEU A 21 1.97 17.56 0.11
CA LEU A 21 2.63 18.84 -0.15
C LEU A 21 2.14 19.45 -1.48
N ALA A 22 1.91 18.64 -2.51
CA ALA A 22 1.33 19.13 -3.75
C ALA A 22 -0.03 19.79 -3.51
N PHE A 23 -0.92 19.13 -2.76
CA PHE A 23 -2.23 19.71 -2.39
C PHE A 23 -2.08 20.97 -1.54
N LEU A 24 -1.14 21.00 -0.59
CA LEU A 24 -0.90 22.16 0.26
C LEU A 24 -0.40 23.37 -0.54
N ILE A 25 0.55 23.16 -1.46
CA ILE A 25 1.11 24.21 -2.31
C ILE A 25 0.02 24.80 -3.20
N ASP A 26 -0.76 23.96 -3.88
CA ASP A 26 -1.87 24.43 -4.72
C ASP A 26 -2.94 25.15 -3.91
N GLY A 27 -3.29 24.61 -2.73
CA GLY A 27 -4.23 25.26 -1.82
C GLY A 27 -3.76 26.64 -1.36
N ALA A 28 -2.46 26.79 -1.08
CA ALA A 28 -1.86 28.05 -0.64
C ALA A 28 -1.72 29.08 -1.78
N MET A 29 -1.42 28.62 -2.99
CA MET A 29 -1.29 29.49 -4.18
C MET A 29 -2.65 29.89 -4.77
N GLY A 30 -3.71 29.17 -4.43
CA GLY A 30 -5.08 29.45 -4.83
C GLY A 30 -5.43 28.77 -6.14
N VAL A 31 -6.25 27.72 -6.05
CA VAL A 31 -6.86 27.07 -7.23
C VAL A 31 -8.28 27.62 -7.40
N PRO A 32 -8.64 28.12 -8.60
CA PRO A 32 -10.02 28.53 -8.88
C PRO A 32 -11.03 27.41 -8.58
N ASN A 33 -12.22 27.75 -8.07
CA ASN A 33 -13.22 26.76 -7.64
C ASN A 33 -13.69 25.83 -8.78
N ASP A 34 -13.74 26.37 -9.99
CA ASP A 34 -14.03 25.64 -11.23
C ASP A 34 -12.91 24.69 -11.65
N SER A 35 -11.70 24.86 -11.10
CA SER A 35 -10.50 24.06 -11.39
C SER A 35 -10.07 23.17 -10.22
N LEU A 36 -10.89 23.01 -9.17
CA LEU A 36 -10.58 22.16 -8.01
C LEU A 36 -10.32 20.69 -8.37
N GLY A 37 -10.81 20.20 -9.52
CA GLY A 37 -10.47 18.88 -10.04
C GLY A 37 -8.98 18.70 -10.38
N ASN A 38 -8.24 19.79 -10.54
CA ASN A 38 -6.79 19.78 -10.80
C ASN A 38 -5.96 20.04 -9.54
N LEU A 39 -6.57 20.07 -8.35
CA LEU A 39 -5.87 20.32 -7.09
C LEU A 39 -4.68 19.36 -6.92
N GLY A 40 -3.53 19.91 -6.54
CA GLY A 40 -2.25 19.21 -6.46
C GLY A 40 -1.49 19.14 -7.78
N SER A 41 -2.04 19.66 -8.88
CA SER A 41 -1.39 19.67 -10.19
C SER A 41 -1.69 20.93 -11.01
N TYR A 42 -2.34 21.93 -10.41
CA TYR A 42 -2.73 23.16 -11.09
C TYR A 42 -1.53 24.08 -11.30
N HIS A 43 -0.72 24.30 -10.26
CA HIS A 43 0.55 25.01 -10.39
C HIS A 43 1.69 24.05 -10.73
N GLU A 44 2.68 24.54 -11.47
CA GLU A 44 3.83 23.75 -11.91
C GLU A 44 4.55 23.10 -10.72
N LEU A 45 4.81 23.88 -9.65
CA LEU A 45 5.46 23.38 -8.45
C LEU A 45 4.65 22.25 -7.79
N ALA A 46 3.34 22.43 -7.61
CA ALA A 46 2.48 21.37 -7.07
C ALA A 46 2.52 20.11 -7.95
N SER A 47 2.45 20.28 -9.27
CA SER A 47 2.54 19.18 -10.24
C SER A 47 3.85 18.41 -10.13
N MET A 48 5.00 19.08 -9.92
CA MET A 48 6.28 18.42 -9.68
C MET A 48 6.21 17.50 -8.45
N PHE A 49 5.70 18.02 -7.32
CA PHE A 49 5.52 17.24 -6.09
C PHE A 49 4.56 16.06 -6.30
N MET A 50 3.44 16.27 -7.00
CA MET A 50 2.45 15.25 -7.31
C MET A 50 3.02 14.12 -8.17
N LYS A 51 3.80 14.44 -9.22
CA LYS A 51 4.40 13.42 -10.10
C LYS A 51 5.49 12.63 -9.40
N ILE A 52 6.35 13.29 -8.63
CA ILE A 52 7.39 12.61 -7.82
C ILE A 52 6.73 11.72 -6.76
N GLY A 53 5.74 12.25 -6.04
CA GLY A 53 5.00 11.52 -5.02
C GLY A 53 4.25 10.32 -5.61
N GLY A 54 3.56 10.51 -6.73
CA GLY A 54 2.85 9.46 -7.46
C GLY A 54 3.78 8.35 -7.99
N ALA A 55 4.99 8.70 -8.41
CA ALA A 55 5.99 7.70 -8.82
C ALA A 55 6.43 6.82 -7.65
N ALA A 56 6.74 7.41 -6.49
CA ALA A 56 7.09 6.65 -5.29
C ALA A 56 5.91 5.82 -4.77
N PHE A 57 4.73 6.43 -4.66
CA PHE A 57 3.52 5.78 -4.17
C PHE A 57 3.09 4.63 -5.09
N GLY A 58 3.23 4.80 -6.41
CA GLY A 58 2.93 3.78 -7.42
C GLY A 58 3.79 2.52 -7.32
N LEU A 59 4.93 2.57 -6.62
CA LEU A 59 5.76 1.40 -6.35
C LEU A 59 5.31 0.61 -5.13
N MET A 60 4.35 1.09 -4.32
CA MET A 60 3.95 0.41 -3.09
C MET A 60 3.47 -1.03 -3.36
N LEU A 61 2.63 -1.24 -4.38
CA LEU A 61 2.04 -2.55 -4.70
C LEU A 61 3.06 -3.51 -5.31
N PRO A 62 3.88 -3.10 -6.32
CA PRO A 62 5.03 -3.87 -6.76
C PRO A 62 5.91 -4.29 -5.59
N VAL A 63 6.39 -3.34 -4.78
CA VAL A 63 7.32 -3.60 -3.67
C VAL A 63 6.72 -4.57 -2.68
N PHE A 64 5.48 -4.34 -2.27
CA PHE A 64 4.74 -5.24 -1.39
C PHE A 64 4.71 -6.68 -1.92
N ALA A 65 4.21 -6.88 -3.15
CA ALA A 65 4.09 -8.21 -3.76
C ALA A 65 5.45 -8.88 -3.99
N GLY A 66 6.46 -8.09 -4.39
CA GLY A 66 7.86 -8.51 -4.54
C GLY A 66 8.43 -9.10 -3.25
N TYR A 67 8.26 -8.41 -2.13
CA TYR A 67 8.77 -8.88 -0.83
C TYR A 67 7.92 -9.99 -0.19
N VAL A 68 6.63 -10.08 -0.54
CA VAL A 68 5.82 -11.29 -0.24
C VAL A 68 6.40 -12.49 -1.00
N ALA A 69 6.64 -12.36 -2.31
CA ALA A 69 7.25 -13.43 -3.11
C ALA A 69 8.66 -13.78 -2.63
N TYR A 70 9.46 -12.78 -2.25
CA TYR A 70 10.79 -12.97 -1.66
C TYR A 70 10.75 -13.79 -0.37
N SER A 71 9.74 -13.58 0.48
CA SER A 71 9.59 -14.37 1.71
C SER A 71 9.31 -15.87 1.47
N ILE A 72 9.01 -16.25 0.22
CA ILE A 72 8.70 -17.63 -0.18
C ILE A 72 9.82 -18.22 -1.03
N ALA A 73 10.28 -17.47 -2.05
CA ALA A 73 11.21 -17.95 -3.08
C ALA A 73 12.58 -17.23 -3.08
N GLU A 74 12.86 -16.41 -2.08
CA GLU A 74 14.06 -15.58 -1.95
C GLU A 74 14.28 -14.66 -3.17
N LYS A 75 15.54 -14.30 -3.49
CA LYS A 75 15.89 -13.37 -4.57
C LYS A 75 15.24 -13.73 -5.93
N PRO A 76 15.18 -15.00 -6.36
CA PRO A 76 14.52 -15.37 -7.61
C PRO A 76 13.02 -15.00 -7.68
N GLY A 77 12.35 -14.90 -6.53
CA GLY A 77 10.94 -14.54 -6.43
C GLY A 77 10.64 -13.07 -6.68
N LEU A 78 11.63 -12.19 -6.55
CA LEU A 78 11.44 -10.74 -6.56
C LEU A 78 10.82 -10.23 -7.86
N VAL A 79 11.37 -10.63 -9.01
CA VAL A 79 10.91 -10.12 -10.32
C VAL A 79 9.46 -10.54 -10.56
N ALA A 80 9.15 -11.81 -10.31
CA ALA A 80 7.78 -12.33 -10.43
C ALA A 80 6.81 -11.59 -9.51
N GLY A 81 7.20 -11.35 -8.25
CA GLY A 81 6.37 -10.61 -7.29
C GLY A 81 6.18 -9.14 -7.66
N PHE A 82 7.23 -8.44 -8.11
CA PHE A 82 7.12 -7.06 -8.60
C PHE A 82 6.15 -6.97 -9.78
N VAL A 83 6.23 -7.92 -10.72
CA VAL A 83 5.32 -8.00 -11.87
C VAL A 83 3.89 -8.28 -11.42
N ALA A 84 3.67 -9.16 -10.44
CA ALA A 84 2.34 -9.39 -9.89
C ALA A 84 1.74 -8.11 -9.28
N GLY A 85 2.52 -7.39 -8.48
CA GLY A 85 2.07 -6.12 -7.89
C GLY A 85 1.84 -5.02 -8.93
N ALA A 86 2.65 -4.97 -9.99
CA ALA A 86 2.45 -4.05 -11.10
C ALA A 86 1.17 -4.37 -11.90
N ILE A 87 0.92 -5.64 -12.21
CA ILE A 87 -0.32 -6.07 -12.87
C ILE A 87 -1.54 -5.72 -12.00
N ALA A 88 -1.46 -5.95 -10.69
CA ALA A 88 -2.54 -5.62 -9.77
C ALA A 88 -2.84 -4.11 -9.74
N LYS A 89 -1.79 -3.28 -9.75
CA LYS A 89 -1.89 -1.82 -9.83
C LYS A 89 -2.53 -1.37 -11.14
N GLU A 90 -1.96 -1.77 -12.28
CA GLU A 90 -2.41 -1.33 -13.62
C GLU A 90 -3.76 -1.96 -14.02
N GLY A 91 -4.16 -3.04 -13.36
CA GLY A 91 -5.44 -3.71 -13.59
C GLY A 91 -5.46 -4.64 -14.82
N PHE A 92 -4.30 -5.04 -15.35
CA PHE A 92 -4.25 -5.91 -16.51
C PHE A 92 -4.95 -7.25 -16.25
N ALA A 93 -5.87 -7.61 -17.15
CA ALA A 93 -6.64 -8.84 -17.09
C ALA A 93 -6.89 -9.40 -18.48
N PHE A 94 -7.20 -10.70 -18.60
CA PHE A 94 -7.56 -11.30 -19.89
C PHE A 94 -8.71 -10.54 -20.55
N GLY A 95 -8.54 -10.14 -21.81
CA GLY A 95 -9.50 -9.33 -22.56
C GLY A 95 -9.56 -7.85 -22.14
N LYS A 96 -8.68 -7.39 -21.24
CA LYS A 96 -8.57 -6.01 -20.73
C LYS A 96 -7.11 -5.53 -20.72
N ILE A 97 -6.38 -5.89 -21.78
CA ILE A 97 -5.02 -5.40 -22.04
C ILE A 97 -5.10 -4.53 -23.28
N PRO A 98 -4.83 -3.22 -23.19
CA PRO A 98 -4.76 -2.35 -24.36
C PRO A 98 -3.68 -2.85 -25.33
N TYR A 99 -4.02 -2.96 -26.61
CA TYR A 99 -3.10 -3.24 -27.71
C TYR A 99 -3.37 -2.30 -28.89
N ALA A 100 -2.33 -1.99 -29.68
CA ALA A 100 -2.43 -1.05 -30.79
C ALA A 100 -2.91 -1.77 -32.07
N GLN A 101 -4.22 -1.93 -32.24
CA GLN A 101 -4.76 -2.51 -33.48
C GLN A 101 -4.78 -1.43 -34.56
N GLY A 102 -4.04 -1.64 -35.66
CA GLY A 102 -4.00 -0.67 -36.77
C GLY A 102 -3.27 0.64 -36.45
N GLY A 103 -2.49 0.70 -35.36
CA GLY A 103 -1.73 1.89 -34.95
C GLY A 103 -2.44 2.76 -33.91
N GLU A 104 -3.71 2.49 -33.57
CA GLU A 104 -4.42 3.18 -32.50
C GLU A 104 -4.48 2.32 -31.23
N ALA A 105 -4.14 2.91 -30.08
CA ALA A 105 -4.26 2.23 -28.79
C ALA A 105 -5.74 1.94 -28.49
N THR A 106 -6.06 0.68 -28.18
CA THR A 106 -7.39 0.30 -27.66
C THR A 106 -7.56 0.75 -26.21
N SER A 107 -7.54 2.07 -25.97
CA SER A 107 -7.68 2.73 -24.67
C SER A 107 -8.99 2.38 -23.95
N ALA A 108 -9.99 1.91 -24.69
CA ALA A 108 -11.27 1.43 -24.16
C ALA A 108 -11.17 0.11 -23.36
N LEU A 109 -10.04 -0.61 -23.46
CA LEU A 109 -9.78 -1.85 -22.73
C LEU A 109 -9.12 -1.62 -21.36
N ALA A 110 -9.40 -0.48 -20.71
CA ALA A 110 -8.84 -0.18 -19.40
C ALA A 110 -9.21 -1.27 -18.39
N GLY A 111 -8.18 -1.90 -17.85
CA GLY A 111 -8.31 -2.85 -16.75
C GLY A 111 -8.76 -2.17 -15.47
N VAL A 112 -9.39 -2.93 -14.57
CA VAL A 112 -9.73 -2.43 -13.24
C VAL A 112 -8.65 -2.88 -12.28
N SER A 113 -8.10 -1.94 -11.51
CA SER A 113 -7.10 -2.25 -10.49
C SER A 113 -7.69 -3.19 -9.45
N SER A 114 -7.02 -4.33 -9.24
CA SER A 114 -7.30 -5.20 -8.10
C SER A 114 -6.65 -4.69 -6.81
N GLY A 115 -5.87 -3.62 -6.91
CA GLY A 115 -5.30 -2.91 -5.79
C GLY A 115 -4.46 -3.80 -4.89
N PHE A 116 -4.49 -3.49 -3.59
CA PHE A 116 -3.69 -4.21 -2.60
C PHE A 116 -4.05 -5.69 -2.48
N LEU A 117 -5.33 -6.05 -2.56
CA LEU A 117 -5.77 -7.43 -2.44
C LEU A 117 -5.21 -8.30 -3.58
N GLY A 118 -5.26 -7.81 -4.81
CA GLY A 118 -4.63 -8.49 -5.94
C GLY A 118 -3.11 -8.58 -5.80
N ALA A 119 -2.46 -7.54 -5.29
CA ALA A 119 -1.02 -7.57 -5.02
C ALA A 119 -0.64 -8.60 -3.93
N LEU A 120 -1.47 -8.76 -2.89
CA LEU A 120 -1.29 -9.76 -1.84
C LEU A 120 -1.38 -11.17 -2.38
N VAL A 121 -2.49 -11.49 -3.04
CA VAL A 121 -2.71 -12.82 -3.64
C VAL A 121 -1.64 -13.10 -4.70
N GLY A 122 -1.35 -12.10 -5.54
CA GLY A 122 -0.33 -12.17 -6.57
C GLY A 122 1.07 -12.41 -6.04
N GLY A 123 1.46 -11.78 -4.93
CA GLY A 123 2.75 -12.01 -4.28
C GLY A 123 2.92 -13.45 -3.77
N PHE A 124 1.88 -14.03 -3.18
CA PHE A 124 1.90 -15.44 -2.77
C PHE A 124 1.97 -16.40 -3.96
N ILE A 125 1.16 -16.15 -5.00
CA ILE A 125 1.18 -16.92 -6.25
C ILE A 125 2.55 -16.85 -6.91
N ALA A 126 3.13 -15.65 -7.03
CA ALA A 126 4.45 -15.44 -7.62
C ALA A 126 5.53 -16.25 -6.90
N GLY A 127 5.56 -16.17 -5.56
CA GLY A 127 6.49 -16.96 -4.74
C GLY A 127 6.31 -18.47 -4.95
N ALA A 128 5.05 -18.94 -4.94
CA ALA A 128 4.75 -20.35 -5.15
C ALA A 128 5.16 -20.85 -6.56
N LEU A 129 4.86 -20.07 -7.60
CA LEU A 129 5.23 -20.39 -8.98
C LEU A 129 6.75 -20.45 -9.16
N VAL A 130 7.50 -19.49 -8.62
CA VAL A 130 8.97 -19.50 -8.69
C VAL A 130 9.55 -20.71 -7.94
N LEU A 131 9.00 -21.08 -6.79
CA LEU A 131 9.39 -22.32 -6.09
C LEU A 131 9.10 -23.57 -6.92
N LEU A 132 7.96 -23.62 -7.62
CA LEU A 132 7.63 -24.73 -8.52
C LEU A 132 8.65 -24.81 -9.67
N VAL A 133 8.97 -23.69 -10.33
CA VAL A 133 10.02 -23.65 -11.37
C VAL A 133 11.36 -24.12 -10.80
N LYS A 134 11.75 -23.64 -9.61
CA LYS A 134 13.00 -24.05 -8.93
C LYS A 134 13.06 -25.55 -8.68
N LYS A 135 11.92 -26.16 -8.33
CA LYS A 135 11.79 -27.59 -8.06
C LYS A 135 11.82 -28.45 -9.32
N TYR A 136 11.14 -28.04 -10.40
CA TYR A 136 10.99 -28.85 -11.61
C TYR A 136 12.08 -28.63 -12.66
N VAL A 137 12.64 -27.41 -12.75
CA VAL A 137 13.72 -27.11 -13.71
C VAL A 137 15.05 -27.58 -13.10
N LYS A 138 15.50 -28.78 -13.49
CA LYS A 138 16.81 -29.33 -13.11
C LYS A 138 17.83 -28.98 -14.19
N VAL A 139 18.99 -28.45 -13.78
CA VAL A 139 20.09 -28.13 -14.68
C VAL A 139 21.38 -28.81 -14.17
N PRO A 140 22.35 -29.11 -15.04
CA PRO A 140 23.67 -29.60 -14.59
C PRO A 140 24.37 -28.54 -13.72
N ARG A 141 25.30 -28.97 -12.84
CA ARG A 141 26.01 -28.10 -11.88
C ARG A 141 26.63 -26.85 -12.52
N SER A 142 27.12 -26.96 -13.76
CA SER A 142 27.70 -25.84 -14.52
C SER A 142 26.70 -24.72 -14.87
N LEU A 143 25.39 -25.02 -14.85
CA LEU A 143 24.31 -24.10 -15.24
C LEU A 143 23.49 -23.61 -14.04
N GLU A 144 23.83 -23.96 -12.80
CA GLU A 144 23.09 -23.51 -11.61
C GLU A 144 23.08 -21.97 -11.45
N GLY A 145 24.18 -21.32 -11.84
CA GLY A 145 24.23 -19.85 -11.91
C GLY A 145 23.24 -19.29 -12.93
N ALA A 146 23.21 -19.87 -14.14
CA ALA A 146 22.27 -19.47 -15.19
C ALA A 146 20.81 -19.75 -14.80
N LYS A 147 20.54 -20.85 -14.10
CA LYS A 147 19.20 -21.15 -13.58
C LYS A 147 18.70 -20.04 -12.66
N SER A 148 19.54 -19.63 -11.69
CA SER A 148 19.14 -18.66 -10.68
C SER A 148 19.00 -17.22 -11.22
N ILE A 149 19.85 -16.85 -12.18
CA ILE A 149 19.89 -15.48 -12.73
C ILE A 149 18.93 -15.30 -13.91
N LEU A 150 18.75 -16.34 -14.74
CA LEU A 150 17.98 -16.24 -15.99
C LEU A 150 16.68 -17.04 -15.91
N LEU A 151 16.76 -18.35 -15.66
CA LEU A 151 15.60 -19.23 -15.83
C LEU A 151 14.51 -18.96 -14.79
N LEU A 152 14.87 -18.82 -13.51
CA LEU A 152 13.89 -18.58 -12.46
C LEU A 152 13.19 -17.22 -12.61
N PRO A 153 13.89 -16.09 -12.83
CA PRO A 153 13.22 -14.82 -13.08
C PRO A 153 12.38 -14.83 -14.36
N LEU A 154 12.87 -15.45 -15.44
CA LEU A 154 12.15 -15.50 -16.73
C LEU A 154 10.86 -16.31 -16.62
N PHE A 155 10.93 -17.59 -16.25
CA PHE A 155 9.75 -18.44 -16.15
C PHE A 155 8.84 -18.01 -15.00
N GLY A 156 9.42 -17.55 -13.89
CA GLY A 156 8.67 -16.95 -12.79
C GLY A 156 7.80 -15.79 -13.26
N THR A 157 8.37 -14.88 -14.04
CA THR A 157 7.66 -13.72 -14.59
C THR A 157 6.60 -14.12 -15.61
N ILE A 158 6.92 -15.02 -16.54
CA ILE A 158 5.96 -15.50 -17.56
C ILE A 158 4.76 -16.15 -16.87
N LEU A 159 5.00 -17.13 -16.01
CA LEU A 159 3.91 -17.86 -15.35
C LEU A 159 3.09 -16.94 -14.45
N THR A 160 3.75 -16.11 -13.65
CA THR A 160 3.05 -15.17 -12.77
C THR A 160 2.25 -14.15 -13.56
N GLY A 161 2.81 -13.62 -14.65
CA GLY A 161 2.13 -12.67 -15.52
C GLY A 161 0.82 -13.24 -16.05
N PHE A 162 0.87 -14.40 -16.70
CA PHE A 162 -0.33 -15.04 -17.26
C PHE A 162 -1.35 -15.46 -16.20
N VAL A 163 -0.90 -15.99 -15.05
CA VAL A 163 -1.82 -16.33 -13.95
C VAL A 163 -2.47 -15.08 -13.38
N MET A 164 -1.72 -13.98 -13.23
CA MET A 164 -2.25 -12.71 -12.73
C MET A 164 -3.28 -12.09 -13.65
N LEU A 165 -3.19 -12.29 -14.98
CA LEU A 165 -4.25 -11.84 -15.90
C LEU A 165 -5.62 -12.48 -15.61
N ALA A 166 -5.64 -13.72 -15.13
CA ALA A 166 -6.87 -14.38 -14.70
C ALA A 166 -7.27 -13.95 -13.28
N VAL A 167 -6.30 -13.93 -12.35
CA VAL A 167 -6.54 -13.57 -10.93
C VAL A 167 -7.01 -12.14 -10.77
N ASN A 168 -6.56 -11.22 -11.62
CA ASN A 168 -6.95 -9.82 -11.52
C ASN A 168 -8.46 -9.62 -11.73
N ILE A 169 -9.15 -10.49 -12.50
CA ILE A 169 -10.59 -10.41 -12.75
C ILE A 169 -11.41 -10.51 -11.45
N PRO A 170 -11.36 -11.63 -10.68
CA PRO A 170 -12.10 -11.73 -9.44
C PRO A 170 -11.59 -10.74 -8.38
N MET A 171 -10.28 -10.48 -8.32
CA MET A 171 -9.72 -9.58 -7.31
C MET A 171 -10.13 -8.12 -7.53
N ALA A 172 -10.25 -7.67 -8.78
CA ALA A 172 -10.79 -6.36 -9.11
C ALA A 172 -12.28 -6.24 -8.77
N ALA A 173 -13.06 -7.31 -8.97
CA ALA A 173 -14.46 -7.34 -8.55
C ALA A 173 -14.61 -7.21 -7.03
N ILE A 174 -13.78 -7.94 -6.25
CA ILE A 174 -13.75 -7.83 -4.79
C ILE A 174 -13.35 -6.41 -4.36
N ASN A 175 -12.29 -5.85 -4.97
CA ASN A 175 -11.84 -4.50 -4.65
C ASN A 175 -12.91 -3.44 -4.94
N THR A 176 -13.60 -3.55 -6.09
CA THR A 176 -14.71 -2.67 -6.45
C THR A 176 -15.89 -2.82 -5.49
N GLY A 177 -16.27 -4.06 -5.15
CA GLY A 177 -17.33 -4.34 -4.18
C GLY A 177 -17.02 -3.76 -2.79
N MET A 178 -15.77 -3.88 -2.35
CA MET A 178 -15.29 -3.28 -1.09
C MET A 178 -15.36 -1.75 -1.14
N ASN A 179 -14.89 -1.12 -2.22
CA ASN A 179 -14.95 0.33 -2.37
C ASN A 179 -16.40 0.85 -2.43
N ASN A 180 -17.30 0.13 -3.11
CA ASN A 180 -18.72 0.48 -3.16
C ASN A 180 -19.38 0.33 -1.78
N PHE A 181 -19.05 -0.74 -1.06
CA PHE A 181 -19.52 -0.94 0.31
C PHE A 181 -19.06 0.19 1.23
N LEU A 182 -17.78 0.55 1.17
CA LEU A 182 -17.19 1.62 1.98
C LEU A 182 -17.73 3.00 1.62
N GLY A 183 -17.89 3.28 0.32
CA GLY A 183 -18.46 4.53 -0.17
C GLY A 183 -19.94 4.70 0.18
N GLY A 184 -20.67 3.60 0.35
CA GLY A 184 -22.07 3.60 0.79
C GLY A 184 -22.26 3.74 2.31
N LEU A 185 -21.18 3.79 3.11
CA LEU A 185 -21.31 3.98 4.56
C LEU A 185 -21.60 5.44 4.88
N GLU A 186 -22.88 5.78 5.05
CA GLU A 186 -23.31 7.07 5.60
C GLU A 186 -23.58 7.00 7.11
N GLY A 187 -23.33 8.11 7.80
CA GLY A 187 -23.68 8.32 9.22
C GLY A 187 -23.13 7.24 10.17
N GLY A 188 -24.03 6.42 10.72
CA GLY A 188 -23.70 5.48 11.80
C GLY A 188 -22.76 4.33 11.41
N SER A 189 -22.76 3.92 10.15
CA SER A 189 -21.92 2.80 9.69
C SER A 189 -20.44 3.20 9.55
N ALA A 190 -20.18 4.44 9.12
CA ALA A 190 -18.83 5.00 9.05
C ALA A 190 -18.23 5.17 10.45
N VAL A 191 -19.04 5.58 11.44
CA VAL A 191 -18.61 5.66 12.84
C VAL A 191 -18.23 4.28 13.38
N LEU A 192 -19.07 3.27 13.13
CA LEU A 192 -18.76 1.90 13.57
C LEU A 192 -17.48 1.37 12.94
N LEU A 193 -17.29 1.58 11.63
CA LEU A 193 -16.03 1.23 10.95
C LEU A 193 -14.83 1.95 11.59
N GLY A 194 -14.98 3.24 11.88
CA GLY A 194 -13.95 4.03 12.56
C GLY A 194 -13.59 3.48 13.94
N VAL A 195 -14.59 3.09 14.74
CA VAL A 195 -14.39 2.45 16.05
C VAL A 195 -13.66 1.11 15.92
N VAL A 196 -14.06 0.28 14.95
CA VAL A 196 -13.42 -1.02 14.72
C VAL A 196 -11.97 -0.84 14.28
N LEU A 197 -11.72 -0.03 13.26
CA LEU A 197 -10.36 0.18 12.73
C LEU A 197 -9.48 0.89 13.75
N GLY A 198 -9.98 1.93 14.41
CA GLY A 198 -9.24 2.64 15.46
C GLY A 198 -8.95 1.75 16.67
N GLY A 199 -9.91 0.91 17.06
CA GLY A 199 -9.72 -0.11 18.09
C GLY A 199 -8.63 -1.10 17.72
N MET A 200 -8.67 -1.67 16.50
CA MET A 200 -7.64 -2.59 16.01
C MET A 200 -6.24 -1.98 16.02
N MET A 201 -6.12 -0.68 15.72
CA MET A 201 -4.84 0.03 15.78
C MET A 201 -4.27 0.14 17.20
N ALA A 202 -5.13 0.27 18.21
CA ALA A 202 -4.74 0.42 19.61
C ALA A 202 -4.54 -0.92 20.35
N VAL A 203 -5.13 -2.03 19.87
CA VAL A 203 -5.15 -3.33 20.58
C VAL A 203 -3.77 -3.87 20.93
N ASP A 204 -2.82 -3.81 20.00
CA ASP A 204 -1.50 -4.42 20.17
C ASP A 204 -0.33 -3.51 19.76
N MET A 205 -0.58 -2.20 19.64
CA MET A 205 0.42 -1.12 19.54
C MET A 205 1.55 -1.37 18.51
N GLY A 206 1.22 -1.99 17.37
CA GLY A 206 2.18 -2.35 16.30
C GLY A 206 2.29 -3.86 16.04
N GLY A 207 1.53 -4.66 16.78
CA GLY A 207 1.39 -6.09 16.58
C GLY A 207 0.56 -6.51 15.35
N PRO A 208 0.20 -7.79 15.23
CA PRO A 208 -0.53 -8.34 14.08
C PRO A 208 -1.90 -7.69 13.80
N VAL A 209 -2.66 -7.30 14.83
CA VAL A 209 -4.00 -6.72 14.69
C VAL A 209 -3.90 -5.30 14.13
N ASN A 210 -3.01 -4.49 14.69
CA ASN A 210 -2.69 -3.16 14.18
C ASN A 210 -2.23 -3.24 12.70
N LYS A 211 -1.31 -4.15 12.38
CA LYS A 211 -0.82 -4.31 11.00
C LYS A 211 -1.91 -4.79 10.04
N ALA A 212 -2.87 -5.60 10.48
CA ALA A 212 -4.00 -5.99 9.67
C ALA A 212 -4.91 -4.80 9.35
N ALA A 213 -5.23 -3.96 10.34
CA ALA A 213 -6.00 -2.74 10.13
C ALA A 213 -5.26 -1.75 9.22
N TYR A 214 -3.95 -1.60 9.41
CA TYR A 214 -3.12 -0.76 8.54
C TYR A 214 -3.09 -1.24 7.09
N VAL A 215 -2.93 -2.55 6.89
CA VAL A 215 -2.98 -3.19 5.57
C VAL A 215 -4.33 -2.95 4.90
N PHE A 216 -5.43 -3.07 5.63
CA PHE A 216 -6.75 -2.75 5.13
C PHE A 216 -6.86 -1.27 4.72
N GLY A 217 -6.47 -0.35 5.61
CA GLY A 217 -6.49 1.10 5.36
C GLY A 217 -5.68 1.48 4.12
N THR A 218 -4.42 1.05 4.03
CA THR A 218 -3.57 1.31 2.86
C THR A 218 -4.13 0.71 1.57
N GLY A 219 -4.76 -0.47 1.65
CA GLY A 219 -5.42 -1.07 0.51
C GLY A 219 -6.55 -0.23 -0.07
N THR A 220 -7.35 0.39 0.80
CA THR A 220 -8.41 1.32 0.37
C THR A 220 -7.84 2.64 -0.16
N LEU A 221 -6.73 3.13 0.40
CA LEU A 221 -6.08 4.37 -0.04
C LEU A 221 -5.53 4.28 -1.46
N ALA A 222 -5.02 3.10 -1.85
CA ALA A 222 -4.39 2.90 -3.15
C ALA A 222 -5.28 3.30 -4.34
N ALA A 223 -6.60 3.10 -4.20
CA ALA A 223 -7.57 3.41 -5.24
C ALA A 223 -8.13 4.84 -5.15
N THR A 224 -7.97 5.53 -4.02
CA THR A 224 -8.69 6.78 -3.75
C THR A 224 -7.77 7.97 -3.43
N VAL A 225 -6.45 7.78 -3.36
CA VAL A 225 -5.49 8.85 -3.02
C VAL A 225 -5.58 10.06 -3.95
N SER A 226 -5.88 9.84 -5.23
CA SER A 226 -6.06 10.91 -6.23
C SER A 226 -7.44 11.58 -6.20
N THR A 227 -8.41 11.01 -5.47
CA THR A 227 -9.80 11.48 -5.43
C THR A 227 -10.23 11.93 -4.03
N GLY A 228 -9.28 12.27 -3.15
CA GLY A 228 -9.57 12.78 -1.81
C GLY A 228 -9.23 11.81 -0.65
N GLY A 229 -8.59 10.68 -0.92
CA GLY A 229 -8.11 9.75 0.10
C GLY A 229 -9.16 8.74 0.56
N SER A 230 -8.90 8.04 1.66
CA SER A 230 -9.77 6.97 2.17
C SER A 230 -10.19 7.26 3.61
N VAL A 231 -11.51 7.18 3.88
CA VAL A 231 -12.08 7.31 5.23
C VAL A 231 -11.58 6.18 6.14
N ALA A 232 -11.48 4.96 5.62
CA ALA A 232 -10.93 3.83 6.37
C ALA A 232 -9.46 4.07 6.75
N MET A 233 -8.66 4.58 5.81
CA MET A 233 -7.27 4.94 6.09
C MET A 233 -7.17 6.11 7.08
N ALA A 234 -8.04 7.11 6.98
CA ALA A 234 -8.08 8.22 7.92
C ALA A 234 -8.39 7.74 9.36
N ALA A 235 -9.35 6.81 9.51
CA ALA A 235 -9.65 6.20 10.80
C ALA A 235 -8.48 5.37 11.35
N VAL A 236 -7.82 4.58 10.50
CA VAL A 236 -6.59 3.86 10.84
C VAL A 236 -5.51 4.83 11.33
N MET A 237 -5.27 5.92 10.59
CA MET A 237 -4.28 6.94 10.94
C MET A 237 -4.61 7.58 12.29
N ALA A 238 -5.84 8.08 12.47
CA ALA A 238 -6.26 8.66 13.73
C ALA A 238 -6.12 7.67 14.89
N GLY A 239 -6.57 6.42 14.72
CA GLY A 239 -6.49 5.38 15.74
C GLY A 239 -5.07 5.02 16.16
N GLY A 240 -4.12 4.93 15.22
CA GLY A 240 -2.73 4.63 15.56
C GLY A 240 -1.97 5.81 16.20
N MET A 241 -2.39 7.05 15.97
CA MET A 241 -1.78 8.19 16.67
C MET A 241 -2.20 8.24 18.15
N VAL A 242 -3.37 7.68 18.50
CA VAL A 242 -3.96 7.81 19.83
C VAL A 242 -3.09 7.22 20.96
N PRO A 243 -2.60 5.97 20.93
CA PRO A 243 -1.86 5.40 22.06
C PRO A 243 -0.64 6.23 22.52
N PRO A 244 0.33 6.58 21.64
CA PRO A 244 1.48 7.39 22.06
C PRO A 244 1.08 8.82 22.47
N LEU A 245 0.14 9.46 21.77
CA LEU A 245 -0.33 10.81 22.15
C LEU A 245 -1.05 10.80 23.50
N ALA A 246 -1.82 9.77 23.79
CA ALA A 246 -2.52 9.61 25.07
C ALA A 246 -1.52 9.48 26.23
N ILE A 247 -0.42 8.74 26.05
CA ILE A 247 0.65 8.63 27.05
C ILE A 247 1.32 9.99 27.28
N PHE A 248 1.68 10.69 26.21
CA PHE A 248 2.25 12.04 26.31
C PHE A 248 1.34 12.98 27.11
N VAL A 249 0.06 13.06 26.74
CA VAL A 249 -0.92 13.89 27.45
C VAL A 249 -1.09 13.46 28.91
N ALA A 250 -1.12 12.15 29.19
CA ALA A 250 -1.23 11.64 30.56
C ALA A 250 -0.03 12.04 31.42
N THR A 251 1.20 11.95 30.89
CA THR A 251 2.42 12.34 31.63
C THR A 251 2.49 13.84 31.93
N LEU A 252 1.88 14.68 31.09
CA LEU A 252 1.76 16.12 31.32
C LEU A 252 0.69 16.46 32.37
N LEU A 253 -0.51 15.91 32.22
CA LEU A 253 -1.66 16.25 33.07
C LEU A 253 -1.58 15.63 34.46
N PHE A 254 -1.04 14.41 34.57
CA PHE A 254 -0.96 13.65 35.82
C PHE A 254 0.49 13.41 36.25
N LYS A 255 1.35 14.41 36.08
CA LYS A 255 2.81 14.35 36.36
C LYS A 255 3.20 13.70 37.69
N ASP A 256 2.34 13.78 38.70
CA ASP A 256 2.59 13.26 40.06
C ASP A 256 2.36 11.74 40.17
N LYS A 257 1.69 11.14 39.16
CA LYS A 257 1.49 9.69 39.04
C LYS A 257 2.61 8.98 38.28
N PHE A 258 3.53 9.73 37.68
CA PHE A 258 4.62 9.19 36.84
C PHE A 258 5.99 9.51 37.45
N THR A 259 6.91 8.58 37.32
CA THR A 259 8.33 8.78 37.62
C THR A 259 8.96 9.83 36.71
N LYS A 260 10.16 10.31 37.03
CA LYS A 260 10.90 11.24 36.15
C LYS A 260 11.26 10.58 34.82
N GLU A 261 11.56 9.28 34.85
CA GLU A 261 11.92 8.51 33.66
C GLU A 261 10.73 8.33 32.72
N GLU A 262 9.55 7.95 33.25
CA GLU A 262 8.31 7.84 32.47
C GLU A 262 7.88 9.19 31.85
N ARG A 263 8.08 10.30 32.57
CA ARG A 263 7.80 11.65 32.03
C ARG A 263 8.73 12.02 30.87
N ASN A 264 10.02 11.68 30.98
CA ASN A 264 10.97 11.91 29.90
C ASN A 264 10.67 11.04 28.68
N SER A 265 10.24 9.78 28.89
CA SER A 265 9.75 8.89 27.82
C SER A 265 8.42 9.39 27.21
N GLY A 266 7.55 9.99 28.02
CA GLY A 266 6.32 10.64 27.54
C GLY A 266 6.59 11.75 26.53
N LEU A 267 7.69 12.50 26.68
CA LEU A 267 8.08 13.54 25.72
C LEU A 267 8.48 12.98 24.36
N THR A 268 9.08 11.79 24.29
CA THR A 268 9.37 11.16 22.99
C THR A 268 8.09 10.70 22.28
N ASN A 269 7.03 10.39 23.03
CA ASN A 269 5.77 9.91 22.47
C ASN A 269 4.95 10.95 21.70
N ILE A 270 5.21 12.26 21.87
CA ILE A 270 4.60 13.27 20.99
C ILE A 270 5.08 13.10 19.55
N VAL A 271 6.38 12.90 19.36
CA VAL A 271 6.99 12.77 18.03
C VAL A 271 6.56 11.45 17.41
N MET A 272 6.58 10.36 18.18
CA MET A 272 6.14 9.04 17.73
C MET A 272 4.65 9.07 17.36
N GLY A 273 3.80 9.67 18.18
CA GLY A 273 2.37 9.78 17.89
C GLY A 273 2.03 10.64 16.69
N LEU A 274 2.66 11.82 16.56
CA LEU A 274 2.48 12.66 15.37
C LEU A 274 3.01 12.01 14.09
N SER A 275 3.98 11.10 14.21
CA SER A 275 4.57 10.36 13.09
C SER A 275 3.91 9.00 12.84
N PHE A 276 2.78 8.70 13.50
CA PHE A 276 2.07 7.42 13.37
C PHE A 276 2.92 6.19 13.74
N ILE A 277 3.74 6.31 14.78
CA ILE A 277 4.53 5.21 15.35
C ILE A 277 3.87 4.79 16.65
N THR A 278 3.02 3.75 16.58
CA THR A 278 2.28 3.22 17.73
C THR A 278 3.17 2.57 18.78
N GLU A 279 4.36 2.11 18.38
CA GLU A 279 5.30 1.38 19.22
C GLU A 279 5.86 2.21 20.37
N GLY A 280 5.77 3.54 20.29
CA GLY A 280 6.12 4.42 21.43
C GLY A 280 5.23 4.21 22.65
N ALA A 281 4.09 3.55 22.47
CA ALA A 281 3.20 3.20 23.56
C ALA A 281 3.56 1.87 24.25
N ILE A 282 4.50 1.10 23.71
CA ILE A 282 4.95 -0.15 24.32
C ILE A 282 5.86 0.19 25.52
N PRO A 283 5.61 -0.40 26.71
CA PRO A 283 6.42 -0.17 27.91
C PRO A 283 7.89 -0.58 27.78
#